data_AF-A0A6M3MF80-F1
#
_entry.id   AF-A0A6M3MF80-F1
#
_cell.length_a   1.000
_cell.length_b   1.000
_cell.length_c   1.000
_cell.angle_alpha   90.00
_cell.angle_beta   90.00
_cell.angle_gamma   90.00
#
_symmetry.space_group_name_H-M   'P 1'
#
loop_
_entity.id
_entity.type
_entity.pdbx_description
1 polymer ?
#
loop_
_entity_poly.entity_id
_entity_poly.type
_entity_poly.pdbx_seq_one_letter_code
_entity_poly.pdbx_strand_id
1 'polypeptide(L)'
;MGNKKRQIQGAQYDVTALVLEAMAAADTQVLDTEAARQSLAYMGRTNPTDEQVARYARETAILAALASRTGANFGNQIGKIDFSSIETAVAGVNSYLNRRNAGHRARWTANHR
;
A
#
# COMPACT_ATOMS: atom_id res chain seq x y z
N MET A 1 -14.74 20.19 -2.34
CA MET A 1 -13.90 19.45 -1.37
C MET A 1 -12.46 19.52 -1.83
N GLY A 2 -11.61 20.32 -1.17
CA GLY A 2 -10.24 20.55 -1.63
C GLY A 2 -9.33 19.37 -1.32
N ASN A 3 -8.66 18.82 -2.35
CA ASN A 3 -7.52 17.91 -2.21
C ASN A 3 -6.41 18.63 -1.43
N LYS A 4 -6.43 18.52 -0.10
CA LYS A 4 -5.32 18.95 0.75
C LYS A 4 -4.15 18.00 0.48
N LYS A 5 -3.27 18.39 -0.43
CA LYS A 5 -1.99 17.73 -0.68
C LYS A 5 -1.22 17.64 0.64
N ARG A 6 -0.82 16.43 1.06
CA ARG A 6 -0.15 16.19 2.34
C ARG A 6 1.33 15.89 2.11
N GLN A 7 2.17 16.52 2.92
CA GLN A 7 3.62 16.55 2.76
C GLN A 7 4.26 15.26 3.30
N ILE A 8 5.03 14.57 2.46
CA ILE A 8 5.80 13.36 2.76
C ILE A 8 7.21 13.60 2.20
N GLN A 9 8.24 13.55 3.04
CA GLN A 9 9.64 13.84 2.64
C GLN A 9 9.85 15.20 1.93
N GLY A 10 9.05 16.22 2.27
CA GLY A 10 9.09 17.52 1.57
C GLY A 10 8.29 17.57 0.27
N ALA A 11 7.86 16.43 -0.27
CA ALA A 11 6.98 16.34 -1.44
C ALA A 11 5.50 16.22 -1.01
N GLN A 12 4.63 17.11 -1.51
CA GLN A 12 3.20 16.99 -1.27
C GLN A 12 2.60 16.01 -2.27
N TYR A 13 2.22 14.81 -1.81
CA TYR A 13 1.55 13.84 -2.67
C TYR A 13 0.04 14.05 -2.60
N ASP A 14 -0.59 14.06 -3.77
CA ASP A 14 -2.03 13.82 -3.87
C ASP A 14 -2.24 12.32 -3.68
N VAL A 15 -2.61 11.92 -2.44
CA VAL A 15 -2.77 10.50 -2.09
C VAL A 15 -3.87 9.85 -2.92
N THR A 16 -4.88 10.62 -3.32
CA THR A 16 -5.96 10.12 -4.18
C THR A 16 -5.41 9.76 -5.56
N ALA A 17 -4.67 10.66 -6.19
CA ALA A 17 -4.04 10.37 -7.48
C ALA A 17 -3.05 9.20 -7.38
N LEU A 18 -2.23 9.17 -6.32
CA LEU A 18 -1.27 8.10 -6.06
C LEU A 18 -1.94 6.72 -5.99
N VAL A 19 -3.04 6.61 -5.25
CA VAL A 19 -3.78 5.35 -5.10
C VAL A 19 -4.43 4.94 -6.41
N LEU A 20 -5.10 5.87 -7.10
CA LEU A 20 -5.73 5.60 -8.39
C LEU A 20 -4.71 5.09 -9.43
N GLU A 21 -3.56 5.74 -9.51
CA GLU A 21 -2.50 5.36 -10.44
C GLU A 21 -1.85 4.02 -10.06
N ALA A 22 -1.75 3.69 -8.77
CA ALA A 22 -1.24 2.40 -8.32
C ALA A 22 -2.25 1.27 -8.61
N MET A 23 -3.54 1.50 -8.41
CA MET A 23 -4.60 0.56 -8.78
C MET A 23 -4.63 0.32 -10.28
N ALA A 24 -4.60 1.38 -11.09
CA ALA A 24 -4.55 1.27 -12.54
C ALA A 24 -3.30 0.52 -13.03
N ALA A 25 -2.14 0.74 -12.40
CA ALA A 25 -0.91 0.01 -12.73
C ALA A 25 -0.99 -1.48 -12.38
N ALA A 26 -1.65 -1.83 -11.27
CA ALA A 26 -1.87 -3.23 -10.91
C ALA A 26 -2.85 -3.93 -11.86
N ASP A 27 -3.89 -3.22 -12.30
CA ASP A 27 -4.92 -3.77 -13.19
C ASP A 27 -4.40 -4.04 -14.63
N THR A 28 -3.28 -3.45 -15.05
CA THR A 28 -2.64 -3.71 -16.35
C THR A 28 -1.53 -4.75 -16.30
N GLN A 29 -1.16 -5.23 -15.11
CA GLN A 29 -0.10 -6.22 -14.93
C GLN A 29 -0.64 -7.65 -15.00
N VAL A 30 0.18 -8.55 -15.55
CA VAL A 30 -0.03 -9.99 -15.37
C VAL A 30 0.27 -10.31 -13.91
N LEU A 31 -0.77 -10.66 -13.16
CA LEU A 31 -0.66 -10.97 -11.74
C LEU A 31 0.00 -12.34 -11.53
N ASP A 32 1.00 -12.40 -10.64
CA ASP A 32 1.62 -13.65 -10.24
C ASP A 32 0.75 -14.38 -9.20
N THR A 33 -0.15 -15.21 -9.71
CA THR A 33 -1.10 -15.98 -8.90
C THR A 33 -0.43 -17.15 -8.17
N GLU A 34 0.70 -17.65 -8.66
CA GLU A 34 1.43 -18.74 -8.02
C GLU A 34 2.18 -18.25 -6.77
N ALA A 35 2.89 -17.13 -6.88
CA ALA A 35 3.50 -16.48 -5.72
C ALA A 35 2.45 -16.07 -4.68
N ALA A 36 1.25 -15.66 -5.12
CA ALA A 36 0.13 -15.36 -4.24
C ALA A 36 -0.39 -16.61 -3.51
N ARG A 37 -0.55 -17.76 -4.21
CA ARG A 37 -0.91 -19.04 -3.57
C ARG A 37 0.09 -19.46 -2.51
N GLN A 38 1.39 -19.40 -2.84
CA GLN A 38 2.45 -19.76 -1.90
C GLN A 38 2.43 -18.85 -0.67
N SER A 39 2.28 -17.54 -0.88
CA SER A 39 2.19 -16.57 0.23
C SER A 39 0.98 -16.82 1.12
N LEU A 40 -0.18 -17.12 0.54
CA LEU A 40 -1.39 -17.47 1.30
C LEU A 40 -1.22 -18.77 2.08
N ALA A 41 -0.54 -19.77 1.51
CA ALA A 41 -0.20 -21.01 2.20
C ALA A 41 0.73 -20.77 3.39
N TYR A 42 1.77 -19.92 3.24
CA TYR A 42 2.62 -19.50 4.35
C TYR A 42 1.85 -18.76 5.46
N MET A 43 0.76 -18.07 5.12
CA MET A 43 -0.14 -17.43 6.08
C MET A 43 -1.17 -18.38 6.70
N GLY A 44 -1.11 -19.69 6.41
CA GLY A 44 -2.00 -20.71 6.96
C GLY A 44 -3.28 -20.96 6.17
N ARG A 45 -3.44 -20.33 4.99
CA ARG A 45 -4.51 -20.67 4.03
C ARG A 45 -4.01 -21.74 3.08
N THR A 46 -4.15 -23.00 3.48
CA THR A 46 -3.66 -24.17 2.73
C THR A 46 -4.49 -24.52 1.50
N ASN A 47 -5.71 -23.99 1.37
CA ASN A 47 -6.54 -24.14 0.18
C ASN A 47 -7.26 -22.81 -0.15
N PRO A 48 -6.54 -21.79 -0.63
CA PRO A 48 -7.13 -20.50 -0.95
C PRO A 48 -8.02 -20.62 -2.20
N THR A 49 -9.17 -19.96 -2.21
CA THR A 49 -10.01 -19.88 -3.41
C THR A 49 -9.32 -19.04 -4.49
N ASP A 50 -9.66 -19.25 -5.76
CA ASP A 50 -9.08 -18.44 -6.84
C ASP A 50 -9.36 -16.93 -6.67
N GLU A 51 -10.51 -16.58 -6.09
CA GLU A 51 -10.82 -15.20 -5.71
C GLU A 51 -9.87 -14.66 -4.64
N GLN A 52 -9.53 -15.45 -3.61
CA GLN A 52 -8.55 -15.05 -2.59
C GLN A 52 -7.16 -14.88 -3.18
N VAL A 53 -6.76 -15.75 -4.10
CA VAL A 53 -5.48 -15.67 -4.81
C VAL A 53 -5.42 -14.43 -5.68
N ALA A 54 -6.44 -14.19 -6.50
CA ALA A 54 -6.53 -13.02 -7.37
C ALA A 54 -6.52 -11.72 -6.57
N ARG A 55 -7.29 -11.67 -5.48
CA ARG A 55 -7.30 -10.53 -4.56
C ARG A 55 -5.92 -10.28 -3.95
N TYR A 56 -5.27 -11.31 -3.41
CA TYR A 56 -3.96 -11.19 -2.79
C TYR A 56 -2.89 -10.73 -3.80
N ALA A 57 -2.89 -11.31 -5.00
CA ALA A 57 -1.98 -10.93 -6.07
C ALA A 57 -2.19 -9.46 -6.48
N ARG A 58 -3.44 -9.03 -6.64
CA ARG A 58 -3.79 -7.64 -6.96
C ARG A 58 -3.35 -6.68 -5.86
N GLU A 59 -3.68 -6.94 -4.61
CA GLU A 59 -3.29 -6.08 -3.48
C GLU A 59 -1.76 -5.99 -3.36
N THR A 60 -1.04 -7.09 -3.60
CA THR A 60 0.43 -7.11 -3.63
C THR A 60 0.98 -6.20 -4.72
N ALA A 61 0.44 -6.27 -5.94
CA ALA A 61 0.85 -5.41 -7.05
C ALA A 61 0.58 -3.93 -6.77
N ILE A 62 -0.58 -3.59 -6.17
CA ILE A 62 -0.91 -2.21 -5.76
C ILE A 62 0.13 -1.70 -4.74
N LEU A 63 0.44 -2.50 -3.72
CA LEU A 63 1.42 -2.12 -2.70
C LEU A 63 2.84 -1.96 -3.29
N ALA A 64 3.22 -2.80 -4.26
CA ALA A 64 4.49 -2.65 -4.97
C ALA A 64 4.54 -1.35 -5.80
N ALA A 65 3.46 -1.00 -6.50
CA ALA A 65 3.34 0.25 -7.23
C ALA A 65 3.37 1.48 -6.31
N LEU A 66 2.72 1.40 -5.14
CA LEU A 66 2.81 2.45 -4.11
C LEU A 66 4.24 2.61 -3.57
N ALA A 67 4.94 1.49 -3.36
CA ALA A 67 6.31 1.49 -2.87
C ALA A 67 7.28 2.14 -3.87
N SER A 68 7.17 1.80 -5.16
CA SER A 68 8.03 2.39 -6.19
C SER A 68 7.84 3.89 -6.35
N ARG A 69 6.61 4.39 -6.19
CA ARG A 69 6.27 5.82 -6.34
C ARG A 69 6.62 6.68 -5.14
N THR A 70 6.59 6.12 -3.93
CA THR A 70 6.79 6.87 -2.68
C THR A 70 8.13 6.59 -2.00
N GLY A 71 8.84 5.54 -2.41
CA GLY A 71 10.03 5.02 -1.71
C GLY A 71 9.72 4.42 -0.33
N ALA A 72 8.45 4.30 0.06
CA ALA A 72 8.05 3.67 1.31
C ALA A 72 7.94 2.15 1.16
N ASN A 73 8.34 1.39 2.18
CA ASN A 73 8.15 -0.06 2.19
C ASN A 73 6.70 -0.39 2.58
N PHE A 74 5.90 -0.93 1.67
CA PHE A 74 4.51 -1.32 1.91
C PHE A 74 4.30 -2.82 2.19
N GLY A 75 5.35 -3.65 2.18
CA GLY A 75 5.21 -5.12 2.22
C GLY A 75 4.40 -5.66 3.41
N ASN A 76 4.48 -4.99 4.57
CA ASN A 76 3.74 -5.37 5.78
C ASN A 76 2.31 -4.78 5.87
N GLN A 77 1.83 -4.12 4.82
CA GLN A 77 0.49 -3.52 4.76
C GLN A 77 -0.54 -4.37 4.03
N ILE A 78 -0.13 -5.51 3.45
CA ILE A 78 -1.06 -6.48 2.88
C ILE A 78 -2.07 -6.96 3.93
N GLY A 79 -3.36 -6.96 3.58
CA GLY A 79 -4.46 -7.23 4.52
C GLY A 79 -4.70 -6.16 5.60
N LYS A 80 -3.88 -5.10 5.69
CA LYS A 80 -4.08 -3.97 6.62
C LYS A 80 -4.66 -2.75 5.94
N ILE A 81 -4.24 -2.50 4.70
CA ILE A 81 -4.86 -1.50 3.83
C ILE A 81 -5.89 -2.24 3.00
N ASP A 82 -7.14 -1.79 3.09
CA ASP A 82 -8.23 -2.33 2.28
C ASP A 82 -8.28 -1.61 0.93
N PHE A 83 -8.31 -2.39 -0.15
CA PHE A 83 -8.41 -1.90 -1.52
C PHE A 83 -9.76 -2.24 -2.16
N SER A 84 -10.78 -2.56 -1.34
CA SER A 84 -12.16 -2.79 -1.76
C SER A 84 -12.82 -1.56 -2.39
N SER A 85 -12.43 -0.35 -1.97
CA SER A 85 -12.87 0.90 -2.57
C SER A 85 -11.74 1.93 -2.61
N ILE A 86 -11.87 2.92 -3.49
CA ILE A 86 -10.89 4.00 -3.61
C ILE A 86 -10.82 4.78 -2.29
N GLU A 87 -11.96 5.02 -1.63
CA GLU A 87 -12.03 5.78 -0.39
C GLU A 87 -11.28 5.07 0.75
N THR A 88 -11.51 3.77 0.94
CA THR A 88 -10.84 2.98 1.98
C THR A 88 -9.34 2.86 1.71
N ALA A 89 -8.96 2.65 0.45
CA ALA A 89 -7.57 2.60 0.02
C ALA A 89 -6.84 3.92 0.30
N VAL A 90 -7.44 5.07 -0.09
CA VAL A 90 -6.88 6.40 0.16
C VAL A 90 -6.74 6.66 1.65
N ALA A 91 -7.76 6.35 2.45
CA ALA A 91 -7.70 6.50 3.90
C ALA A 91 -6.58 5.64 4.53
N GLY A 92 -6.46 4.38 4.12
CA GLY A 92 -5.45 3.44 4.60
C GLY A 92 -4.03 3.85 4.24
N VAL A 93 -3.78 4.19 2.97
CA VAL A 93 -2.47 4.66 2.48
C VAL A 93 -2.07 5.97 3.16
N ASN A 94 -2.99 6.93 3.25
CA ASN A 94 -2.75 8.20 3.94
C ASN A 94 -2.42 7.96 5.42
N SER A 95 -3.16 7.08 6.11
CA SER A 95 -2.90 6.73 7.51
C SER A 95 -1.51 6.12 7.70
N TYR A 96 -1.12 5.19 6.83
CA TYR A 96 0.20 4.56 6.86
C TYR A 96 1.34 5.56 6.67
N LEU A 97 1.25 6.41 5.64
CA LEU A 97 2.29 7.40 5.33
C LEU A 97 2.42 8.43 6.45
N ASN A 98 1.31 8.84 7.08
CA ASN A 98 1.35 9.74 8.24
C ASN A 98 2.05 9.11 9.45
N ARG A 99 1.79 7.83 9.75
CA ARG A 99 2.51 7.10 10.82
C ARG A 99 4.01 7.04 10.54
N ARG A 100 4.40 6.78 9.29
CA ARG A 100 5.81 6.75 8.88
C ARG A 100 6.49 8.11 9.07
N ASN A 101 5.84 9.19 8.63
CA ASN A 101 6.36 10.54 8.81
C ASN A 101 6.49 10.94 10.29
N ALA A 102 5.52 10.56 11.13
CA ALA A 102 5.61 10.78 12.58
C ALA A 102 6.79 10.02 13.20
N GLY A 103 6.98 8.75 12.84
CA GLY A 103 8.11 7.94 13.32
C GLY A 103 9.47 8.50 12.90
N HIS A 104 9.60 8.99 11.66
CA HIS A 104 10.82 9.67 11.20
C HIS A 104 11.10 10.95 12.00
N ARG A 105 10.09 11.79 12.24
CA ARG A 105 10.24 13.02 13.05
C ARG A 105 10.65 12.71 14.50
N ALA A 106 10.02 11.71 15.12
CA ALA A 106 10.33 11.31 16.49
C ALA A 106 11.79 10.83 16.65
N ARG A 107 12.30 10.06 15.70
CA ARG A 107 13.71 9.61 15.69
C ARG A 107 14.68 10.77 15.54
N TRP A 108 14.33 11.78 14.73
CA TRP A 108 15.16 12.97 14.58
C TRP A 108 15.22 13.80 15.87
N THR A 109 14.08 13.98 16.56
CA THR A 109 14.04 14.67 17.86
C THR A 109 14.72 13.90 19.00
N ALA A 110 14.74 12.56 18.94
CA ALA A 110 15.39 11.73 19.97
C ALA A 110 16.92 11.67 19.81
N ASN A 111 17.44 11.77 18.59
CA ASN A 111 18.87 11.75 18.30
C ASN A 111 19.56 13.13 18.38
N HIS A 112 18.80 14.22 18.57
CA HIS A 112 19.32 15.59 18.70
C HIS A 112 18.99 16.23 20.06
N ARG A 113 18.84 15.41 21.11
CA ARG A 113 18.77 15.83 22.51
C ARG A 113 19.98 15.28 23.25
#